data_AF-A0A3B3CET8-F1
#
_entry.id   AF-A0A3B3CET8-F1
#
_cell.length_a   1.000
_cell.length_b   1.000
_cell.length_c   1.000
_cell.angle_alpha   90.00
_cell.angle_beta   90.00
_cell.angle_gamma   90.00
#
_symmetry.space_group_name_H-M   'P 1'
#
loop_
_entity.id
_entity.type
_entity.pdbx_description
1 polymer ?
#
loop_
_entity_poly.entity_id
_entity_poly.type
_entity_poly.pdbx_seq_one_letter_code
_entity_poly.pdbx_strand_id
1 'polypeptide(L)'
;MCAFCSMKLRRRAAAVRRRMHCLWLLLLGLALAMLATSGFLNQDQDLHAADPSRRPLQRLPGPPELEVIVDSLDLALELGEDLAPLKSLQEDQLLFVFPSAHGSRTQPQSKRSYKMLMRGTFKDAATPGPARLRAGSLQREMEQASVQRHGFNEALSETISLHRRLPEARHPECFGEKYSESLPSASVIICFHEEPWSTLMRTVHSVLDTTPKQFLQEVLLVDDQSQSRHLKVRLGSYVSELEGVRLIRSTRRLGVGGCRTMAAAKAKGEVLVFMDSHCECQEGWLEPLLERVAQDRSRVVSPIMDVIDWQTFQFNITQWPVRGVFDWRLDFYWESNPQLQDFHPEEPVLPLQSPALGGSVLAIDRNFFQSVGAYDPGMVLWGAEQIELSIRVWSCGGSMEVVPCSRVAHLSLHHRPYIFPDQDMLRRNKIRVADIWMDAYRKIYYRRDTLAHFIKQSESPNIAERLRLKRSLGCRNFHWFLSTVFPQLYVPQDKPALSGELYNVGTGSCADYPRGEQQQGGVMNIAPCSGTGGQVIRTSSVIREAKLTHSKVTCGSVVAL
;
A
#
# COMPACT_ATOMS: atom_id res chain seq x y z
N MET A 1 49.12 18.08 53.11
CA MET A 1 48.33 16.84 52.84
C MET A 1 48.22 16.50 51.34
N CYS A 2 49.25 16.70 50.50
CA CYS A 2 49.14 16.42 49.04
C CYS A 2 50.08 15.34 48.47
N ALA A 3 51.00 14.75 49.24
CA ALA A 3 51.89 13.70 48.70
C ALA A 3 51.35 12.27 48.89
N PHE A 4 50.55 12.00 49.93
CA PHE A 4 50.09 10.65 50.26
C PHE A 4 48.88 10.15 49.45
N CYS A 5 48.10 11.05 48.84
CA CYS A 5 46.91 10.68 48.07
C CYS A 5 47.25 10.22 46.63
N SER A 6 48.33 10.75 46.04
CA SER A 6 48.75 10.44 44.66
C SER A 6 49.32 9.02 44.50
N MET A 7 50.00 8.49 45.53
CA MET A 7 50.57 7.13 45.49
C MET A 7 49.51 6.01 45.59
N LYS A 8 48.39 6.24 46.29
CA LYS A 8 47.31 5.24 46.41
C LYS A 8 46.47 5.12 45.12
N LEU A 9 46.26 6.20 44.37
CA LEU A 9 45.56 6.14 43.08
C LEU A 9 46.38 5.43 41.98
N ARG A 10 47.70 5.67 41.92
CA ARG A 10 48.57 5.01 40.92
C ARG A 10 48.67 3.50 41.12
N ARG A 11 48.66 2.99 42.36
CA ARG A 11 48.66 1.54 42.64
C ARG A 11 47.34 0.84 42.27
N ARG A 12 46.19 1.51 42.44
CA ARG A 12 44.88 0.95 42.03
C ARG A 12 44.71 0.90 40.50
N ALA A 13 45.16 1.93 39.78
CA ALA A 13 45.11 1.95 38.32
C ALA A 13 46.00 0.86 37.67
N ALA A 14 47.17 0.58 38.24
CA ALA A 14 48.06 -0.48 37.76
C ALA A 14 47.50 -1.90 37.98
N ALA A 15 46.75 -2.13 39.06
CA ALA A 15 46.10 -3.41 39.35
C ALA A 15 44.92 -3.69 38.40
N VAL A 16 44.12 -2.66 38.08
CA VAL A 16 43.00 -2.78 37.12
C VAL A 16 43.52 -3.02 35.70
N ARG A 17 44.59 -2.34 35.30
CA ARG A 17 45.20 -2.53 33.97
C ARG A 17 45.77 -3.94 33.77
N ARG A 18 46.37 -4.54 34.82
CA ARG A 18 46.82 -5.95 34.79
C ARG A 18 45.67 -6.95 34.70
N ARG A 19 44.58 -6.72 35.45
CA ARG A 19 43.38 -7.58 35.37
C ARG A 19 42.73 -7.54 33.99
N MET A 20 42.66 -6.36 33.35
CA MET A 20 42.17 -6.23 31.98
C MET A 20 43.08 -6.93 30.95
N HIS A 21 44.41 -6.87 31.12
CA HIS A 21 45.34 -7.61 30.25
C HIS A 21 45.19 -9.12 30.39
N CYS A 22 45.02 -9.65 31.62
CA CYS A 22 44.76 -11.09 31.80
C CYS A 22 43.44 -11.52 31.16
N LEU A 23 42.39 -10.69 31.23
CA LEU A 23 41.10 -10.96 30.60
C LEU A 23 41.19 -10.95 29.07
N TRP A 24 41.96 -10.01 28.50
CA TRP A 24 42.23 -9.97 27.06
C TRP A 24 43.03 -11.18 26.57
N LEU A 25 44.02 -11.63 27.34
CA LEU A 25 44.79 -12.84 27.00
C LEU A 25 43.94 -14.11 27.08
N LEU A 26 43.01 -14.20 28.04
CA LEU A 26 42.04 -15.30 28.14
C LEU A 26 41.07 -15.32 26.95
N LEU A 27 40.55 -14.16 26.54
CA LEU A 27 39.67 -14.05 25.37
C LEU A 27 40.41 -14.38 24.07
N LEU A 28 41.67 -13.95 23.93
CA LEU A 28 42.51 -14.32 22.79
C LEU A 28 42.79 -15.82 22.75
N GLY A 29 43.05 -16.44 23.90
CA GLY A 29 43.22 -17.90 24.02
C GLY A 29 41.97 -18.68 23.62
N LEU A 30 40.79 -18.23 24.05
CA LEU A 30 39.51 -18.82 23.64
C LEU A 30 39.24 -18.68 22.14
N ALA A 31 39.57 -17.53 21.55
CA ALA A 31 39.43 -17.32 20.10
C ALA A 31 40.38 -18.22 19.30
N LEU A 32 41.63 -18.39 19.74
CA LEU A 32 42.59 -19.29 19.10
C LEU A 32 42.17 -20.77 19.26
N ALA A 33 41.58 -21.15 20.39
CA ALA A 33 41.04 -22.50 20.57
C ALA A 33 39.85 -22.78 19.63
N MET A 34 38.96 -21.80 19.41
CA MET A 34 37.85 -21.92 18.45
C MET A 34 38.33 -21.96 16.98
N LEU A 35 39.41 -21.25 16.65
CA LEU A 35 40.04 -21.34 15.34
C LEU A 35 40.75 -22.70 15.14
N ALA A 36 41.35 -23.25 16.20
CA ALA A 36 41.95 -24.58 16.14
C ALA A 36 40.90 -25.70 16.00
N THR A 37 39.72 -25.58 16.62
CA THR A 37 38.65 -26.59 16.48
C THR A 37 37.87 -26.47 15.16
N SER A 38 37.81 -25.28 14.55
CA SER A 38 37.22 -25.10 13.21
C SER A 38 38.13 -25.59 12.07
N GLY A 39 39.45 -25.67 12.30
CA GLY A 39 40.41 -26.24 11.34
C GLY A 39 40.37 -27.78 11.21
N PHE A 40 39.75 -28.49 12.15
CA PHE A 40 39.64 -29.97 12.12
C PHE A 40 38.37 -30.49 11.45
N LEU A 41 37.43 -29.62 11.07
CA LEU A 41 36.12 -30.00 10.49
C LEU A 41 36.01 -29.73 8.99
N ASN A 42 37.08 -29.26 8.33
CA ASN A 42 37.02 -28.85 6.93
C ASN A 42 38.20 -29.39 6.10
N GLN A 43 38.46 -30.69 6.23
CA GLN A 43 39.38 -31.42 5.36
C GLN A 43 38.65 -32.64 4.79
N ASP A 44 37.79 -32.39 3.81
CA ASP A 44 37.48 -33.34 2.74
C ASP A 44 36.67 -32.60 1.66
N GLN A 45 37.39 -32.08 0.66
CA GLN A 45 37.00 -32.01 -0.76
C GLN A 45 37.95 -31.04 -1.48
N ASP A 46 39.08 -31.56 -1.94
CA ASP A 46 39.88 -30.96 -3.03
C ASP A 46 39.96 -31.98 -4.16
N LEU A 47 39.46 -31.60 -5.34
CA LEU A 47 39.88 -32.13 -6.63
C LEU A 47 39.41 -31.12 -7.70
N HIS A 48 40.32 -30.28 -8.19
CA HIS A 48 40.62 -30.13 -9.63
C HIS A 48 41.76 -29.12 -9.90
N ALA A 49 42.85 -29.68 -10.45
CA ALA A 49 43.81 -29.19 -11.46
C ALA A 49 44.26 -27.70 -11.56
N ALA A 50 45.58 -27.54 -11.57
CA ALA A 50 46.41 -26.40 -12.04
C ALA A 50 46.29 -26.18 -13.58
N ASP A 51 46.72 -25.10 -14.26
CA ASP A 51 47.92 -24.23 -14.15
C ASP A 51 47.73 -22.94 -15.06
N PRO A 52 48.72 -22.08 -15.46
CA PRO A 52 48.72 -20.64 -15.12
C PRO A 52 48.99 -19.68 -16.32
N SER A 53 48.97 -18.36 -16.11
CA SER A 53 50.05 -17.45 -16.60
C SER A 53 49.85 -15.96 -16.24
N ARG A 54 51.01 -15.36 -15.96
CA ARG A 54 51.39 -13.99 -15.55
C ARG A 54 51.40 -13.03 -16.79
N ARG A 55 51.35 -11.68 -16.78
CA ARG A 55 51.83 -10.57 -15.89
C ARG A 55 51.36 -9.19 -16.50
N PRO A 56 51.68 -8.01 -15.89
CA PRO A 56 50.90 -6.75 -15.92
C PRO A 56 51.48 -5.62 -16.80
N LEU A 57 50.79 -4.45 -16.90
CA LEU A 57 51.42 -3.10 -17.02
C LEU A 57 50.44 -1.91 -16.83
N GLN A 58 50.76 -1.06 -15.84
CA GLN A 58 50.74 0.42 -15.70
C GLN A 58 49.53 1.34 -16.04
N ARG A 59 49.38 2.36 -15.15
CA ARG A 59 48.48 3.53 -15.13
C ARG A 59 49.06 4.76 -15.84
N LEU A 60 48.18 5.65 -16.37
CA LEU A 60 48.04 7.13 -16.14
C LEU A 60 47.29 7.80 -17.34
N PRO A 61 46.80 9.06 -17.23
CA PRO A 61 45.58 9.55 -16.57
C PRO A 61 44.53 10.13 -17.56
N GLY A 62 43.25 10.16 -17.19
CA GLY A 62 42.16 10.70 -18.02
C GLY A 62 41.86 12.20 -17.81
N PRO A 63 41.13 12.84 -18.74
CA PRO A 63 40.36 14.06 -18.50
C PRO A 63 38.92 13.75 -18.05
N PRO A 64 38.16 14.69 -17.47
CA PRO A 64 36.89 14.41 -16.81
C PRO A 64 35.74 14.34 -17.83
N GLU A 65 35.06 13.20 -17.91
CA GLU A 65 33.82 13.03 -18.67
C GLU A 65 32.59 13.00 -17.75
N LEU A 66 31.50 13.52 -18.30
CA LEU A 66 30.13 13.48 -17.80
C LEU A 66 29.75 12.09 -17.26
N GLU A 67 29.35 11.99 -15.99
CA GLU A 67 28.62 10.81 -15.49
C GLU A 67 27.20 10.80 -16.06
N VAL A 68 27.05 10.20 -17.24
CA VAL A 68 25.81 9.60 -17.69
C VAL A 68 25.65 8.29 -16.92
N ILE A 69 24.58 8.17 -16.13
CA ILE A 69 24.24 6.96 -15.38
C ILE A 69 23.79 5.89 -16.37
N VAL A 70 24.74 5.12 -16.92
CA VAL A 70 24.49 3.79 -17.48
C VAL A 70 25.68 2.93 -17.07
N ASP A 71 25.50 2.13 -16.03
CA ASP A 71 26.37 1.00 -15.73
C ASP A 71 25.49 -0.25 -15.68
N SER A 72 25.43 -0.93 -16.83
CA SER A 72 24.88 -2.27 -17.00
C SER A 72 26.03 -3.26 -17.02
N LEU A 73 26.20 -4.01 -15.94
CA LEU A 73 26.92 -5.27 -15.98
C LEU A 73 26.20 -6.28 -15.08
N ASP A 74 25.43 -7.13 -15.75
CA ASP A 74 24.73 -8.28 -15.20
C ASP A 74 25.73 -9.33 -14.73
N LEU A 75 25.65 -9.71 -13.45
CA LEU A 75 26.32 -10.90 -12.92
C LEU A 75 25.29 -12.05 -12.93
N ALA A 76 25.21 -12.77 -14.05
CA ALA A 76 24.28 -13.88 -14.26
C ALA A 76 25.03 -15.09 -14.84
N LEU A 77 25.26 -16.08 -13.99
CA LEU A 77 25.61 -17.50 -14.23
C LEU A 77 25.80 -18.01 -12.78
N GLU A 78 24.94 -18.80 -12.17
CA GLU A 78 24.52 -20.16 -12.52
C GLU A 78 23.20 -20.49 -11.79
N LEU A 79 22.66 -21.69 -12.07
CA LEU A 79 21.57 -22.41 -11.38
C LEU A 79 20.21 -22.45 -12.11
N GLY A 80 20.10 -23.49 -12.95
CA GLY A 80 19.12 -24.58 -12.79
C GLY A 80 17.64 -24.19 -12.77
N GLU A 81 16.92 -24.65 -13.79
CA GLU A 81 15.47 -24.52 -13.91
C GLU A 81 14.69 -25.43 -12.96
N ASP A 82 13.68 -24.85 -12.30
CA ASP A 82 12.34 -25.41 -12.18
C ASP A 82 11.40 -24.29 -11.69
N LEU A 83 10.37 -23.92 -12.46
CA LEU A 83 9.42 -22.85 -12.13
C LEU A 83 7.98 -23.36 -12.23
N ALA A 84 7.30 -23.44 -11.08
CA ALA A 84 5.85 -23.48 -10.98
C ALA A 84 5.40 -22.65 -9.77
N PRO A 85 4.98 -21.37 -9.93
CA PRO A 85 4.46 -20.59 -8.83
C PRO A 85 2.96 -20.86 -8.68
N LEU A 86 2.59 -21.77 -7.77
CA LEU A 86 1.34 -21.77 -6.97
C LEU A 86 1.18 -23.00 -6.05
N LYS A 87 2.11 -23.96 -6.02
CA LYS A 87 2.00 -25.14 -5.14
C LYS A 87 2.33 -24.92 -3.64
N SER A 88 2.71 -23.72 -3.21
CA SER A 88 3.16 -23.49 -1.82
C SER A 88 2.13 -22.83 -0.88
N LEU A 89 0.83 -22.92 -1.18
CA LEU A 89 -0.20 -22.69 -0.17
C LEU A 89 -0.79 -24.05 0.22
N GLN A 90 -0.21 -24.68 1.26
CA GLN A 90 -0.75 -25.92 1.83
C GLN A 90 -2.24 -25.75 2.14
N GLU A 91 -3.05 -26.73 1.72
CA GLU A 91 -4.49 -26.79 1.92
C GLU A 91 -4.91 -26.85 3.41
N ASP A 92 -3.95 -27.06 4.32
CA ASP A 92 -4.16 -27.26 5.76
C ASP A 92 -4.49 -25.96 6.54
N GLN A 93 -4.69 -24.83 5.87
CA GLN A 93 -4.75 -23.50 6.52
C GLN A 93 -6.11 -22.80 6.44
N LEU A 94 -7.20 -23.45 6.03
CA LEU A 94 -8.48 -22.76 5.76
C LEU A 94 -9.72 -23.54 6.22
N LEU A 95 -10.70 -22.83 6.79
CA LEU A 95 -12.03 -23.35 7.12
C LEU A 95 -13.05 -22.89 6.08
N PHE A 96 -13.76 -23.83 5.47
CA PHE A 96 -14.89 -23.56 4.59
C PHE A 96 -16.19 -23.61 5.40
N VAL A 97 -17.04 -22.59 5.25
CA VAL A 97 -18.40 -22.59 5.80
C VAL A 97 -19.33 -23.12 4.72
N PHE A 98 -19.79 -24.37 4.86
CA PHE A 98 -20.77 -24.96 3.95
C PHE A 98 -22.20 -24.52 4.33
N PRO A 99 -23.07 -24.22 3.35
CA PRO A 99 -24.51 -24.11 3.60
C PRO A 99 -25.08 -25.51 3.88
N SER A 100 -25.72 -25.70 5.03
CA SER A 100 -26.32 -26.98 5.39
C SER A 100 -27.56 -27.26 4.55
N ALA A 101 -27.58 -28.41 3.86
CA ALA A 101 -28.69 -28.87 3.02
C ALA A 101 -29.87 -29.41 3.84
N HIS A 102 -31.08 -29.26 3.28
CA HIS A 102 -32.36 -29.65 3.86
C HIS A 102 -32.47 -31.12 4.29
N GLY A 103 -33.04 -31.33 5.49
CA GLY A 103 -33.59 -32.61 5.97
C GLY A 103 -34.79 -32.35 6.87
N SER A 104 -35.94 -32.97 6.56
CA SER A 104 -37.25 -32.72 7.16
C SER A 104 -37.56 -33.57 8.43
N ARG A 105 -38.39 -32.98 9.33
CA ARG A 105 -39.22 -33.59 10.42
C ARG A 105 -38.46 -34.14 11.65
N THR A 106 -38.85 -33.95 12.92
CA THR A 106 -40.14 -33.66 13.60
C THR A 106 -39.88 -33.06 15.02
N GLN A 107 -40.83 -32.29 15.56
CA GLN A 107 -40.89 -31.69 16.92
C GLN A 107 -41.13 -32.71 18.06
N PRO A 108 -40.87 -32.37 19.36
CA PRO A 108 -41.93 -31.82 20.23
C PRO A 108 -41.53 -30.69 21.22
N GLN A 109 -42.34 -29.63 21.20
CA GLN A 109 -42.96 -28.85 22.31
C GLN A 109 -42.18 -28.38 23.55
N SER A 110 -42.16 -27.04 23.76
CA SER A 110 -42.51 -26.42 25.06
C SER A 110 -42.91 -24.93 24.95
N LYS A 111 -44.19 -24.67 25.25
CA LYS A 111 -44.91 -23.52 25.85
C LYS A 111 -44.52 -22.05 25.59
N ARG A 112 -45.55 -21.36 25.09
CA ARG A 112 -45.75 -19.92 24.81
C ARG A 112 -45.69 -19.01 26.05
N SER A 113 -45.37 -17.72 25.82
CA SER A 113 -46.23 -16.60 26.28
C SER A 113 -45.93 -15.33 25.49
N TYR A 114 -46.92 -14.81 24.76
CA TYR A 114 -46.88 -13.51 24.09
C TYR A 114 -47.73 -12.53 24.90
N LYS A 115 -47.16 -11.41 25.35
CA LYS A 115 -47.94 -10.28 25.89
C LYS A 115 -48.01 -9.19 24.82
N MET A 116 -49.22 -9.03 24.30
CA MET A 116 -49.67 -7.95 23.43
C MET A 116 -49.82 -6.69 24.31
N LEU A 117 -49.09 -5.62 24.02
CA LEU A 117 -49.25 -4.32 24.70
C LEU A 117 -50.11 -3.42 23.81
N MET A 118 -51.33 -3.18 24.27
CA MET A 118 -52.33 -2.31 23.66
C MET A 118 -51.92 -0.83 23.72
N ARG A 119 -52.33 -0.11 22.69
CA ARG A 119 -52.17 1.34 22.47
C ARG A 119 -52.99 2.12 23.51
N GLY A 120 -52.29 2.75 24.46
CA GLY A 120 -52.89 3.68 25.41
C GLY A 120 -52.79 5.12 24.93
N THR A 121 -53.93 5.76 24.72
CA THR A 121 -54.07 7.21 24.53
C THR A 121 -53.61 7.97 25.78
N PHE A 122 -52.64 8.88 25.62
CA PHE A 122 -52.36 9.91 26.62
C PHE A 122 -52.63 11.29 26.03
N LYS A 123 -53.45 12.05 26.77
CA LYS A 123 -53.83 13.44 26.54
C LYS A 123 -52.61 14.37 26.68
N ASP A 124 -52.66 15.45 25.92
CA ASP A 124 -51.71 16.57 25.92
C ASP A 124 -51.50 17.22 27.29
N ALA A 125 -50.23 17.56 27.57
CA ALA A 125 -49.74 18.89 27.99
C ALA A 125 -48.51 18.77 28.93
N ALA A 126 -47.31 19.05 28.40
CA ALA A 126 -46.26 19.86 29.06
C ALA A 126 -44.98 19.93 28.20
N THR A 127 -44.38 21.10 28.18
CA THR A 127 -43.21 21.65 27.48
C THR A 127 -41.95 20.74 27.42
N PRO A 128 -41.16 20.74 26.32
CA PRO A 128 -39.98 19.88 26.20
C PRO A 128 -38.73 20.48 26.86
N GLY A 129 -38.12 19.73 27.78
CA GLY A 129 -36.76 19.92 28.31
C GLY A 129 -36.18 18.58 28.83
N PRO A 130 -35.01 18.53 29.47
CA PRO A 130 -33.65 18.45 28.91
C PRO A 130 -33.27 17.09 28.25
N ALA A 131 -34.21 16.18 28.01
CA ALA A 131 -33.91 14.84 27.45
C ALA A 131 -33.29 14.88 26.04
N ARG A 132 -33.68 15.87 25.22
CA ARG A 132 -33.16 16.06 23.85
C ARG A 132 -31.69 16.50 23.83
N LEU A 133 -31.24 17.26 24.85
CA LEU A 133 -29.85 17.71 25.00
C LEU A 133 -28.94 16.56 25.42
N ARG A 134 -29.41 15.66 26.30
CA ARG A 134 -28.66 14.45 26.71
C ARG A 134 -28.56 13.39 25.60
N ALA A 135 -29.61 13.23 24.80
CA ALA A 135 -29.56 12.35 23.63
C ALA A 135 -28.54 12.87 22.59
N GLY A 136 -28.49 14.19 22.38
CA GLY A 136 -27.51 14.83 21.50
C GLY A 136 -26.06 14.74 22.01
N SER A 137 -25.83 14.73 23.34
CA SER A 137 -24.48 14.58 23.90
C SER A 137 -23.97 13.13 23.79
N LEU A 138 -24.81 12.14 24.12
CA LEU A 138 -24.43 10.73 24.03
C LEU A 138 -24.14 10.31 22.58
N GLN A 139 -24.96 10.77 21.64
CA GLN A 139 -24.76 10.51 20.21
C GLN A 139 -23.40 11.07 19.73
N ARG A 140 -23.05 12.30 20.11
CA ARG A 140 -21.76 12.90 19.76
C ARG A 140 -20.57 12.16 20.37
N GLU A 141 -20.70 11.65 21.59
CA GLU A 141 -19.67 10.83 22.23
C GLU A 141 -19.45 9.51 21.48
N MET A 142 -20.54 8.85 21.05
CA MET A 142 -20.46 7.63 20.24
C MET A 142 -19.83 7.90 18.86
N GLU A 143 -20.21 8.99 18.21
CA GLU A 143 -19.62 9.42 16.94
C GLU A 143 -18.11 9.66 17.09
N GLN A 144 -17.69 10.43 18.10
CA GLN A 144 -16.26 10.67 18.36
C GLN A 144 -15.49 9.38 18.67
N ALA A 145 -16.05 8.49 19.49
CA ALA A 145 -15.41 7.21 19.79
C ALA A 145 -15.26 6.34 18.53
N SER A 146 -16.26 6.33 17.64
CA SER A 146 -16.18 5.61 16.37
C SER A 146 -15.13 6.19 15.43
N VAL A 147 -15.04 7.52 15.33
CA VAL A 147 -14.02 8.19 14.52
C VAL A 147 -12.63 7.85 15.04
N GLN A 148 -12.39 7.89 16.35
CA GLN A 148 -11.08 7.54 16.94
C GLN A 148 -10.69 6.08 16.70
N ARG A 149 -11.66 5.18 16.59
CA ARG A 149 -11.40 3.75 16.43
C ARG A 149 -11.24 3.34 14.97
N HIS A 150 -12.11 3.83 14.10
CA HIS A 150 -12.24 3.38 12.72
C HIS A 150 -11.76 4.40 11.69
N GLY A 151 -11.48 5.64 12.10
CA GLY A 151 -11.12 6.73 11.20
C GLY A 151 -12.31 7.38 10.51
N PHE A 152 -13.54 6.99 10.84
CA PHE A 152 -14.78 7.53 10.27
C PHE A 152 -15.98 7.39 11.22
N ASN A 153 -17.08 8.07 10.90
CA ASN A 153 -18.30 8.10 11.70
C ASN A 153 -19.15 6.82 11.51
N GLU A 154 -18.75 5.73 12.16
CA GLU A 154 -19.47 4.46 12.12
C GLU A 154 -20.91 4.59 12.65
N ALA A 155 -21.11 5.39 13.70
CA ALA A 155 -22.44 5.58 14.29
C ALA A 155 -23.43 6.16 13.27
N LEU A 156 -22.99 7.11 12.44
CA LEU A 156 -23.79 7.60 11.32
C LEU A 156 -23.97 6.52 10.24
N SER A 157 -22.90 5.79 9.89
CA SER A 157 -22.96 4.69 8.93
C SER A 157 -24.02 3.65 9.30
N GLU A 158 -24.18 3.30 10.57
CA GLU A 158 -25.19 2.32 11.03
C GLU A 158 -26.63 2.79 10.79
N THR A 159 -26.87 4.10 10.71
CA THR A 159 -28.21 4.66 10.42
C THR A 159 -28.52 4.73 8.93
N ILE A 160 -27.49 4.64 8.08
CA ILE A 160 -27.62 4.73 6.63
C ILE A 160 -27.93 3.34 6.06
N SER A 161 -28.91 3.27 5.17
CA SER A 161 -29.30 2.03 4.49
C SER A 161 -28.10 1.28 3.89
N LEU A 162 -28.11 -0.05 3.99
CA LEU A 162 -27.15 -0.92 3.31
C LEU A 162 -27.39 -0.95 1.79
N HIS A 163 -28.58 -0.54 1.34
CA HIS A 163 -29.01 -0.50 -0.06
C HIS A 163 -29.19 0.94 -0.56
N ARG A 164 -28.41 1.91 -0.04
CA ARG A 164 -28.52 3.29 -0.54
C ARG A 164 -28.01 3.33 -2.00
N ARG A 165 -28.73 4.07 -2.84
CA ARG A 165 -28.36 4.30 -4.23
C ARG A 165 -27.60 5.62 -4.35
N LEU A 166 -26.47 5.59 -5.04
CA LEU A 166 -25.69 6.79 -5.34
C LEU A 166 -26.37 7.63 -6.43
N PRO A 167 -26.27 8.96 -6.40
CA PRO A 167 -26.74 9.81 -7.48
C PRO A 167 -25.95 9.55 -8.76
N GLU A 168 -26.59 9.77 -9.91
CA GLU A 168 -25.95 9.63 -11.21
C GLU A 168 -24.87 10.71 -11.41
N ALA A 169 -23.64 10.26 -11.65
CA ALA A 169 -22.44 11.12 -11.71
C ALA A 169 -21.60 10.92 -12.97
N ARG A 170 -22.03 10.06 -13.90
CA ARG A 170 -21.30 9.83 -15.16
C ARG A 170 -21.51 10.99 -16.12
N HIS A 171 -20.55 11.11 -17.02
CA HIS A 171 -20.69 11.99 -18.17
C HIS A 171 -21.85 11.49 -19.06
N PRO A 172 -22.68 12.39 -19.64
CA PRO A 172 -23.81 11.99 -20.49
C PRO A 172 -23.47 11.05 -21.65
N GLU A 173 -22.26 11.12 -22.19
CA GLU A 173 -21.83 10.22 -23.27
C GLU A 173 -21.70 8.76 -22.83
N CYS A 174 -21.49 8.49 -21.54
CA CYS A 174 -21.44 7.13 -21.01
C CYS A 174 -22.76 6.36 -21.16
N PHE A 175 -23.89 7.04 -21.35
CA PHE A 175 -25.17 6.36 -21.61
C PHE A 175 -25.32 5.90 -23.06
N GLY A 176 -24.53 6.47 -23.98
CA GLY A 176 -24.51 6.09 -25.39
C GLY A 176 -23.54 4.94 -25.68
N GLU A 177 -22.63 4.64 -24.75
CA GLU A 177 -21.65 3.56 -24.87
C GLU A 177 -22.35 2.20 -25.03
N LYS A 178 -21.88 1.43 -26.02
CA LYS A 178 -22.38 0.08 -26.28
C LYS A 178 -21.27 -0.91 -25.95
N TYR A 179 -21.54 -1.78 -24.99
CA TYR A 179 -20.64 -2.86 -24.64
C TYR A 179 -20.91 -4.10 -25.47
N SER A 180 -19.89 -4.94 -25.63
CA SER A 180 -20.00 -6.21 -26.33
C SER A 180 -21.03 -7.13 -25.64
N GLU A 181 -21.80 -7.91 -26.41
CA GLU A 181 -22.79 -8.84 -25.81
C GLU A 181 -22.13 -9.95 -24.98
N SER A 182 -20.89 -10.32 -25.30
CA SER A 182 -20.13 -11.39 -24.65
C SER A 182 -19.00 -10.84 -23.77
N LEU A 183 -19.33 -10.08 -22.72
CA LEU A 183 -18.35 -9.66 -21.72
C LEU A 183 -17.91 -10.85 -20.84
N PRO A 184 -16.65 -10.86 -20.37
CA PRO A 184 -16.14 -11.90 -19.50
C PRO A 184 -16.80 -11.85 -18.11
N SER A 185 -16.88 -13.01 -17.47
CA SER A 185 -17.41 -13.13 -16.11
C SER A 185 -16.43 -12.58 -15.06
N ALA A 186 -16.95 -11.97 -13.99
CA ALA A 186 -16.16 -11.29 -12.96
C ALA A 186 -16.32 -11.91 -11.57
N SER A 187 -15.21 -12.12 -10.86
CA SER A 187 -15.20 -12.39 -9.43
C SER A 187 -14.81 -11.12 -8.67
N VAL A 188 -15.74 -10.56 -7.91
CA VAL A 188 -15.48 -9.40 -7.05
C VAL A 188 -14.89 -9.88 -5.73
N ILE A 189 -13.65 -9.49 -5.43
CA ILE A 189 -12.89 -9.93 -4.26
C ILE A 189 -12.83 -8.80 -3.25
N ILE A 190 -13.45 -9.01 -2.09
CA ILE A 190 -13.50 -8.07 -0.98
C ILE A 190 -12.74 -8.66 0.21
N CYS A 191 -11.49 -8.24 0.37
CA CYS A 191 -10.68 -8.57 1.55
C CYS A 191 -10.98 -7.60 2.68
N PHE A 192 -11.20 -8.11 3.89
CA PHE A 192 -11.49 -7.27 5.05
C PHE A 192 -10.79 -7.80 6.30
N HIS A 193 -10.45 -6.88 7.19
CA HIS A 193 -9.96 -7.17 8.53
C HIS A 193 -10.61 -6.14 9.46
N GLU A 194 -11.24 -6.57 10.55
CA GLU A 194 -11.83 -5.68 11.57
C GLU A 194 -12.77 -4.57 11.03
N GLU A 195 -13.37 -4.79 9.85
CA GLU A 195 -14.26 -3.81 9.24
C GLU A 195 -15.59 -3.67 10.02
N PRO A 196 -16.10 -2.45 10.19
CA PRO A 196 -17.46 -2.21 10.67
C PRO A 196 -18.54 -2.92 9.84
N TRP A 197 -19.61 -3.37 10.52
CA TRP A 197 -20.67 -4.14 9.88
C TRP A 197 -21.35 -3.36 8.75
N SER A 198 -21.66 -2.09 9.00
CA SER A 198 -22.44 -1.26 8.09
C SER A 198 -21.70 -0.97 6.78
N THR A 199 -20.41 -0.65 6.82
CA THR A 199 -19.59 -0.41 5.62
C THR A 199 -19.34 -1.69 4.83
N LEU A 200 -19.00 -2.79 5.52
CA LEU A 200 -18.76 -4.09 4.88
C LEU A 200 -20.00 -4.58 4.12
N MET A 201 -21.16 -4.57 4.78
CA MET A 201 -22.39 -5.07 4.18
C MET A 201 -22.95 -4.12 3.13
N ARG A 202 -22.76 -2.79 3.28
CA ARG A 202 -23.13 -1.84 2.23
C ARG A 202 -22.29 -2.05 0.97
N THR A 203 -21.01 -2.38 1.11
CA THR A 203 -20.16 -2.73 -0.05
C THR A 203 -20.69 -3.97 -0.76
N VAL A 204 -20.97 -5.05 -0.01
CA VAL A 204 -21.51 -6.30 -0.58
C VAL A 204 -22.83 -6.05 -1.30
N HIS A 205 -23.79 -5.37 -0.66
CA HIS A 205 -25.08 -5.07 -1.27
C HIS A 205 -24.95 -4.12 -2.44
N SER A 206 -24.10 -3.11 -2.36
CA SER A 206 -23.88 -2.21 -3.48
C SER A 206 -23.38 -2.94 -4.72
N VAL A 207 -22.48 -3.92 -4.57
CA VAL A 207 -22.07 -4.80 -5.69
C VAL A 207 -23.24 -5.62 -6.22
N LEU A 208 -24.00 -6.28 -5.34
CA LEU A 208 -25.13 -7.14 -5.73
C LEU A 208 -26.26 -6.35 -6.42
N ASP A 209 -26.52 -5.12 -5.96
CA ASP A 209 -27.63 -4.28 -6.41
C ASP A 209 -27.31 -3.55 -7.73
N THR A 210 -26.04 -3.31 -8.04
CA THR A 210 -25.61 -2.51 -9.21
C THR A 210 -24.95 -3.32 -10.32
N THR A 211 -24.71 -4.62 -10.11
CA THR A 211 -24.01 -5.47 -11.07
C THR A 211 -24.98 -6.43 -11.76
N PRO A 212 -25.04 -6.47 -13.12
CA PRO A 212 -25.84 -7.45 -13.83
C PRO A 212 -25.43 -8.89 -13.50
N LYS A 213 -26.39 -9.75 -13.12
CA LYS A 213 -26.15 -11.16 -12.74
C LYS A 213 -25.39 -11.97 -13.79
N GLN A 214 -25.57 -11.64 -15.07
CA GLN A 214 -24.89 -12.31 -16.18
C GLN A 214 -23.36 -12.10 -16.19
N PHE A 215 -22.87 -11.00 -15.60
CA PHE A 215 -21.45 -10.68 -15.54
C PHE A 215 -20.84 -10.97 -14.15
N LEU A 216 -21.65 -11.06 -13.09
CA LEU A 216 -21.19 -11.36 -11.74
C LEU A 216 -21.11 -12.87 -11.49
N GLN A 217 -19.92 -13.44 -11.56
CA GLN A 217 -19.70 -14.86 -11.26
C GLN A 217 -19.84 -15.17 -9.77
N GLU A 218 -19.28 -14.29 -8.92
CA GLU A 218 -19.35 -14.38 -7.46
C GLU A 218 -18.79 -13.13 -6.78
N VAL A 219 -19.27 -12.85 -5.57
CA VAL A 219 -18.59 -11.98 -4.59
C VAL A 219 -17.84 -12.86 -3.60
N LEU A 220 -16.51 -12.80 -3.64
CA LEU A 220 -15.62 -13.47 -2.69
C LEU A 220 -15.27 -12.55 -1.54
N LEU A 221 -15.94 -12.77 -0.41
CA LEU A 221 -15.70 -12.06 0.84
C LEU A 221 -14.63 -12.80 1.65
N VAL A 222 -13.52 -12.15 1.98
CA VAL A 222 -12.34 -12.81 2.55
C VAL A 222 -11.93 -12.17 3.88
N ASP A 223 -12.15 -12.90 4.98
CA ASP A 223 -11.76 -12.50 6.34
C ASP A 223 -10.25 -12.71 6.54
N ASP A 224 -9.49 -11.63 6.55
CA ASP A 224 -8.06 -11.61 6.86
C ASP A 224 -7.84 -11.58 8.37
N GLN A 225 -8.29 -12.64 9.05
CA GLN A 225 -8.06 -12.89 10.48
C GLN A 225 -8.65 -11.84 11.44
N SER A 226 -9.87 -11.37 11.19
CA SER A 226 -10.62 -10.52 12.15
C SER A 226 -10.86 -11.27 13.47
N GLN A 227 -11.03 -10.56 14.57
CA GLN A 227 -11.37 -11.04 15.92
C GLN A 227 -12.76 -10.55 16.38
N SER A 228 -13.27 -9.48 15.78
CA SER A 228 -14.56 -8.90 16.13
C SER A 228 -15.72 -9.89 15.99
N ARG A 229 -16.58 -9.95 17.03
CA ARG A 229 -17.65 -10.96 17.14
C ARG A 229 -18.67 -10.89 16.01
N HIS A 230 -19.00 -9.69 15.52
CA HIS A 230 -19.95 -9.52 14.41
C HIS A 230 -19.45 -10.09 13.10
N LEU A 231 -18.12 -10.18 12.91
CA LEU A 231 -17.49 -10.73 11.72
C LEU A 231 -17.35 -12.26 11.75
N LYS A 232 -17.77 -12.92 12.85
CA LYS A 232 -17.71 -14.38 13.01
C LYS A 232 -19.04 -15.02 12.65
N VAL A 233 -19.76 -15.56 13.64
CA VAL A 233 -20.98 -16.34 13.40
C VAL A 233 -22.05 -15.50 12.71
N ARG A 234 -22.26 -14.24 13.16
CA ARG A 234 -23.26 -13.34 12.59
C ARG A 234 -23.04 -13.10 11.09
N LEU A 235 -21.80 -12.79 10.68
CA LEU A 235 -21.45 -12.63 9.27
C LEU A 235 -21.66 -13.91 8.47
N GLY A 236 -21.26 -15.07 9.03
CA GLY A 236 -21.44 -16.36 8.37
C GLY A 236 -22.91 -16.68 8.10
N SER A 237 -23.79 -16.46 9.08
CA SER A 237 -25.24 -16.64 8.93
C SER A 237 -25.83 -15.68 7.90
N TYR A 238 -25.48 -14.40 7.96
CA TYR A 238 -25.98 -13.40 7.03
C TYR A 238 -25.58 -13.68 5.58
N VAL A 239 -24.29 -13.98 5.35
CA VAL A 239 -23.77 -14.28 4.01
C VAL A 239 -24.38 -15.57 3.45
N SER A 240 -24.73 -16.55 4.29
CA SER A 240 -25.34 -17.80 3.83
C SER A 240 -26.74 -17.63 3.21
N GLU A 241 -27.39 -16.49 3.46
CA GLU A 241 -28.69 -16.13 2.89
C GLU A 241 -28.56 -15.36 1.57
N LEU A 242 -27.35 -14.91 1.20
CA LEU A 242 -27.09 -14.14 -0.02
C LEU A 242 -26.71 -15.04 -1.19
N GLU A 243 -27.43 -14.94 -2.30
CA GLU A 243 -27.08 -15.60 -3.55
C GLU A 243 -25.80 -14.97 -4.15
N GLY A 244 -24.90 -15.81 -4.65
CA GLY A 244 -23.69 -15.34 -5.35
C GLY A 244 -22.56 -14.85 -4.43
N VAL A 245 -22.69 -14.95 -3.11
CA VAL A 245 -21.65 -14.54 -2.15
C VAL A 245 -21.00 -15.75 -1.50
N ARG A 246 -19.67 -15.76 -1.42
CA ARG A 246 -18.87 -16.81 -0.78
C ARG A 246 -17.92 -16.21 0.24
N LEU A 247 -18.00 -16.71 1.48
CA LEU A 247 -17.12 -16.30 2.58
C LEU A 247 -15.94 -17.26 2.72
N ILE A 248 -14.72 -16.71 2.71
CA ILE A 248 -13.46 -17.42 2.96
C ILE A 248 -12.82 -16.80 4.21
N ARG A 249 -12.19 -17.61 5.06
CA ARG A 249 -11.49 -17.12 6.25
C ARG A 249 -10.04 -17.59 6.26
N SER A 250 -9.12 -16.63 6.41
CA SER A 250 -7.71 -16.92 6.67
C SER A 250 -7.49 -17.31 8.13
N THR A 251 -6.59 -18.27 8.37
CA THR A 251 -6.16 -18.66 9.72
C THR A 251 -5.09 -17.74 10.31
N ARG A 252 -4.42 -16.94 9.47
CA ARG A 252 -3.38 -15.98 9.86
C ARG A 252 -3.58 -14.63 9.19
N ARG A 253 -3.00 -13.57 9.75
CA ARG A 253 -3.01 -12.25 9.12
C ARG A 253 -2.05 -12.23 7.94
N LEU A 254 -2.60 -12.14 6.73
CA LEU A 254 -1.86 -12.11 5.47
C LEU A 254 -1.57 -10.68 5.01
N GLY A 255 -2.47 -9.74 5.29
CA GLY A 255 -2.44 -8.42 4.67
C GLY A 255 -3.13 -8.36 3.31
N VAL A 256 -3.21 -7.16 2.74
CA VAL A 256 -3.94 -6.88 1.48
C VAL A 256 -3.41 -7.72 0.33
N GLY A 257 -2.12 -7.64 0.01
CA GLY A 257 -1.53 -8.38 -1.10
C GLY A 257 -1.67 -9.91 -0.95
N GLY A 258 -1.41 -10.43 0.24
CA GLY A 258 -1.54 -11.85 0.57
C GLY A 258 -3.00 -12.34 0.52
N CYS A 259 -3.93 -11.58 1.11
CA CYS A 259 -5.36 -11.88 1.09
C CYS A 259 -5.90 -11.90 -0.34
N ARG A 260 -5.58 -10.88 -1.15
CA ARG A 260 -6.00 -10.78 -2.55
C ARG A 260 -5.42 -11.91 -3.40
N THR A 261 -4.16 -12.28 -3.18
CA THR A 261 -3.52 -13.42 -3.88
C THR A 261 -4.18 -14.75 -3.51
N MET A 262 -4.44 -14.98 -2.22
CA MET A 262 -5.16 -16.16 -1.75
C MET A 262 -6.58 -16.24 -2.34
N ALA A 263 -7.28 -15.11 -2.40
CA ALA A 263 -8.62 -15.03 -2.96
C ALA A 263 -8.62 -15.27 -4.48
N ALA A 264 -7.68 -14.66 -5.21
CA ALA A 264 -7.50 -14.82 -6.64
C ALA A 264 -7.27 -16.29 -7.05
N ALA A 265 -6.53 -17.05 -6.23
CA ALA A 265 -6.33 -18.48 -6.45
C ALA A 265 -7.61 -19.32 -6.33
N LYS A 266 -8.65 -18.80 -5.67
CA LYS A 266 -9.94 -19.47 -5.43
C LYS A 266 -11.10 -18.90 -6.26
N ALA A 267 -10.84 -17.84 -7.02
CA ALA A 267 -11.80 -17.13 -7.86
C ALA A 267 -12.15 -17.92 -9.11
N LYS A 268 -13.44 -17.92 -9.45
CA LYS A 268 -13.98 -18.64 -10.61
C LYS A 268 -14.14 -17.79 -11.86
N GLY A 269 -14.30 -16.48 -11.70
CA GLY A 269 -14.47 -15.54 -12.82
C GLY A 269 -13.21 -15.42 -13.67
N GLU A 270 -13.41 -15.02 -14.93
CA GLU A 270 -12.31 -14.72 -15.85
C GLU A 270 -11.59 -13.43 -15.46
N VAL A 271 -12.33 -12.43 -14.99
CA VAL A 271 -11.79 -11.16 -14.50
C VAL A 271 -11.85 -11.13 -12.98
N LEU A 272 -10.75 -10.75 -12.35
CA LEU A 272 -10.67 -10.46 -10.93
C LEU A 272 -10.93 -8.97 -10.72
N VAL A 273 -11.92 -8.64 -9.89
CA VAL A 273 -12.16 -7.25 -9.47
C VAL A 273 -11.85 -7.15 -7.99
N PHE A 274 -10.67 -6.63 -7.64
CA PHE A 274 -10.35 -6.36 -6.24
C PHE A 274 -11.07 -5.10 -5.78
N MET A 275 -11.67 -5.14 -4.60
CA MET A 275 -12.44 -4.04 -4.02
C MET A 275 -12.20 -3.96 -2.52
N ASP A 276 -12.01 -2.74 -2.00
CA ASP A 276 -11.94 -2.49 -0.56
C ASP A 276 -13.31 -2.68 0.11
N SER A 277 -13.33 -2.93 1.42
CA SER A 277 -14.52 -3.29 2.20
C SER A 277 -15.43 -2.12 2.60
N HIS A 278 -15.20 -0.93 2.05
CA HIS A 278 -15.93 0.30 2.33
C HIS A 278 -16.09 1.12 1.05
N CYS A 279 -16.66 0.47 0.03
CA CYS A 279 -16.95 1.03 -1.28
C CYS A 279 -18.45 1.03 -1.57
N GLU A 280 -18.89 1.94 -2.44
CA GLU A 280 -20.25 1.97 -2.98
C GLU A 280 -20.19 2.19 -4.49
N CYS A 281 -20.77 1.28 -5.23
CA CYS A 281 -20.76 1.25 -6.68
C CYS A 281 -21.92 2.08 -7.25
N GLN A 282 -21.65 2.69 -8.39
CA GLN A 282 -22.68 3.32 -9.19
C GLN A 282 -23.33 2.30 -10.15
N GLU A 283 -24.55 2.53 -10.62
CA GLU A 283 -25.15 1.68 -11.67
C GLU A 283 -24.33 1.70 -12.96
N GLY A 284 -24.08 0.52 -13.55
CA GLY A 284 -23.31 0.37 -14.78
C GLY A 284 -21.80 0.55 -14.59
N TRP A 285 -21.28 0.37 -13.38
CA TRP A 285 -19.85 0.52 -13.09
C TRP A 285 -19.00 -0.62 -13.66
N LEU A 286 -19.52 -1.84 -13.79
CA LEU A 286 -18.69 -3.01 -14.08
C LEU A 286 -18.45 -3.20 -15.58
N GLU A 287 -19.47 -3.00 -16.40
CA GLU A 287 -19.47 -3.22 -17.85
C GLU A 287 -18.33 -2.47 -18.57
N PRO A 288 -18.08 -1.17 -18.29
CA PRO A 288 -16.94 -0.47 -18.89
C PRO A 288 -15.60 -1.11 -18.52
N LEU A 289 -15.43 -1.62 -17.30
CA LEU A 289 -14.18 -2.26 -16.88
C LEU A 289 -13.98 -3.59 -17.62
N LEU A 290 -15.03 -4.40 -17.71
CA LEU A 290 -14.98 -5.69 -18.40
C LEU A 290 -14.73 -5.54 -19.90
N GLU A 291 -15.33 -4.54 -20.54
CA GLU A 291 -15.09 -4.23 -21.95
C GLU A 291 -13.60 -3.92 -22.19
N ARG A 292 -12.97 -3.09 -21.35
CA ARG A 292 -11.55 -2.76 -21.49
C ARG A 292 -10.63 -3.96 -21.33
N VAL A 293 -10.91 -4.83 -20.36
CA VAL A 293 -10.16 -6.08 -20.16
C VAL A 293 -10.41 -7.06 -21.30
N ALA A 294 -11.64 -7.14 -21.82
CA ALA A 294 -11.98 -8.01 -22.94
C ALA A 294 -11.24 -7.62 -24.22
N GLN A 295 -11.10 -6.31 -24.49
CA GLN A 295 -10.36 -5.78 -25.63
C GLN A 295 -8.86 -6.08 -25.59
N ASP A 296 -8.28 -6.21 -24.40
CA ASP A 296 -6.88 -6.59 -24.20
C ASP A 296 -6.69 -7.16 -22.80
N ARG A 297 -6.43 -8.47 -22.74
CA ARG A 297 -6.32 -9.22 -21.48
C ARG A 297 -5.08 -8.83 -20.65
N SER A 298 -4.17 -8.03 -21.20
CA SER A 298 -3.01 -7.47 -20.47
C SER A 298 -3.29 -6.10 -19.83
N ARG A 299 -4.51 -5.56 -19.97
CA ARG A 299 -4.92 -4.31 -19.32
C ARG A 299 -5.35 -4.53 -17.88
N VAL A 300 -4.90 -3.61 -17.04
CA VAL A 300 -5.42 -3.43 -15.67
C VAL A 300 -6.18 -2.12 -15.64
N VAL A 301 -7.42 -2.14 -15.20
CA VAL A 301 -8.28 -0.96 -15.24
C VAL A 301 -8.86 -0.62 -13.88
N SER A 302 -9.05 0.68 -13.63
CA SER A 302 -9.69 1.22 -12.43
C SER A 302 -10.89 2.07 -12.82
N PRO A 303 -11.98 2.07 -12.03
CA PRO A 303 -12.97 3.13 -12.10
C PRO A 303 -12.37 4.48 -11.70
N ILE A 304 -13.12 5.56 -11.95
CA ILE A 304 -12.95 6.79 -11.19
C ILE A 304 -13.33 6.49 -9.73
N MET A 305 -12.42 6.84 -8.82
CA MET A 305 -12.65 6.74 -7.39
C MET A 305 -13.31 8.02 -6.87
N ASP A 306 -14.62 7.96 -6.64
CA ASP A 306 -15.38 9.00 -5.93
C ASP A 306 -15.13 8.94 -4.43
N VAL A 307 -15.41 10.03 -3.72
CA VAL A 307 -15.12 10.13 -2.29
C VAL A 307 -16.41 10.07 -1.48
N ILE A 308 -16.50 9.13 -0.55
CA ILE A 308 -17.45 9.20 0.56
C ILE A 308 -16.75 9.90 1.71
N ASP A 309 -17.34 11.00 2.19
CA ASP A 309 -16.81 11.76 3.30
C ASP A 309 -16.88 10.95 4.61
N TRP A 310 -15.75 10.87 5.32
CA TRP A 310 -15.61 10.05 6.53
C TRP A 310 -16.51 10.49 7.68
N GLN A 311 -16.92 11.76 7.72
CA GLN A 311 -17.68 12.33 8.84
C GLN A 311 -19.19 12.31 8.58
N THR A 312 -19.58 12.65 7.35
CA THR A 312 -20.97 12.91 6.94
C THR A 312 -21.53 11.85 6.01
N PHE A 313 -20.70 10.96 5.48
CA PHE A 313 -21.07 9.97 4.45
C PHE A 313 -21.65 10.59 3.17
N GLN A 314 -21.41 11.88 2.94
CA GLN A 314 -21.76 12.56 1.70
C GLN A 314 -20.94 11.99 0.53
N PHE A 315 -21.61 11.81 -0.60
CA PHE A 315 -21.00 11.37 -1.84
C PHE A 315 -20.47 12.58 -2.62
N ASN A 316 -19.16 12.65 -2.78
CA ASN A 316 -18.44 13.72 -3.46
C ASN A 316 -17.85 13.20 -4.78
N ILE A 317 -18.23 13.85 -5.87
CA ILE A 317 -17.85 13.48 -7.23
C ILE A 317 -16.42 13.95 -7.50
N THR A 318 -15.55 13.02 -7.87
CA THR A 318 -14.20 13.31 -8.37
C THR A 318 -14.28 13.87 -9.79
N GLN A 319 -13.71 15.05 -10.00
CA GLN A 319 -13.70 15.70 -11.30
C GLN A 319 -12.78 14.95 -12.27
N TRP A 320 -13.29 14.61 -13.44
CA TRP A 320 -12.53 14.03 -14.54
C TRP A 320 -11.81 15.13 -15.35
N PRO A 321 -10.60 14.92 -15.89
CA PRO A 321 -9.75 13.74 -15.86
C PRO A 321 -8.86 13.57 -14.61
N VAL A 322 -8.65 12.30 -14.22
CA VAL A 322 -7.74 11.91 -13.14
C VAL A 322 -6.91 10.69 -13.52
N ARG A 323 -5.66 10.66 -13.06
CA ARG A 323 -4.78 9.49 -13.13
C ARG A 323 -4.04 9.29 -11.80
N GLY A 324 -3.63 8.06 -11.53
CA GLY A 324 -2.82 7.72 -10.37
C GLY A 324 -1.32 7.86 -10.66
N VAL A 325 -0.60 8.46 -9.71
CA VAL A 325 0.85 8.70 -9.78
C VAL A 325 1.50 8.41 -8.43
N PHE A 326 2.84 8.44 -8.38
CA PHE A 326 3.60 8.33 -7.13
C PHE A 326 4.84 9.22 -7.13
N ASP A 327 5.29 9.61 -5.94
CA ASP A 327 6.51 10.41 -5.77
C ASP A 327 7.78 9.55 -5.55
N TRP A 328 8.93 10.20 -5.42
CA TRP A 328 10.21 9.53 -5.11
C TRP A 328 10.31 8.94 -3.70
N ARG A 329 9.29 9.13 -2.86
CA ARG A 329 9.13 8.43 -1.57
C ARG A 329 8.20 7.23 -1.69
N LEU A 330 7.76 6.90 -2.91
CA LEU A 330 6.80 5.85 -3.21
C LEU A 330 5.47 6.07 -2.45
N ASP A 331 5.05 7.33 -2.35
CA ASP A 331 3.71 7.71 -1.89
C ASP A 331 2.80 7.89 -3.10
N PHE A 332 1.66 7.18 -3.11
CA PHE A 332 0.65 7.26 -4.16
C PHE A 332 -0.29 8.45 -3.96
N TYR A 333 -0.71 9.10 -5.03
CA TYR A 333 -1.78 10.09 -5.02
C TYR A 333 -2.48 10.19 -6.39
N TRP A 334 -3.69 10.76 -6.39
CA TRP A 334 -4.43 11.07 -7.60
C TRP A 334 -4.05 12.46 -8.10
N GLU A 335 -3.77 12.58 -9.40
CA GLU A 335 -3.45 13.84 -10.08
C GLU A 335 -4.60 14.24 -11.01
N SER A 336 -5.14 15.45 -10.79
CA SER A 336 -6.05 16.16 -11.70
C SER A 336 -5.30 17.36 -12.29
N ASN A 337 -4.68 17.20 -13.46
CA ASN A 337 -3.95 18.29 -14.13
C ASN A 337 -4.79 18.83 -15.31
N PRO A 338 -4.98 20.15 -15.45
CA PRO A 338 -5.62 20.76 -16.63
C PRO A 338 -5.01 20.34 -17.97
N GLN A 339 -3.71 20.05 -18.03
CA GLN A 339 -3.07 19.55 -19.25
C GLN A 339 -3.60 18.19 -19.71
N LEU A 340 -4.24 17.43 -18.81
CA LEU A 340 -4.96 16.20 -19.19
C LEU A 340 -6.30 16.52 -19.88
N GLN A 341 -6.91 17.68 -19.62
CA GLN A 341 -8.14 18.13 -20.29
C GLN A 341 -7.89 18.57 -21.73
N ASP A 342 -6.72 19.17 -21.99
CA ASP A 342 -6.34 19.66 -23.32
C ASP A 342 -6.13 18.52 -24.34
N PHE A 343 -5.90 17.29 -23.88
CA PHE A 343 -5.48 16.19 -24.76
C PHE A 343 -6.66 15.58 -25.56
N HIS A 344 -7.89 15.62 -25.02
CA HIS A 344 -9.06 14.96 -25.64
C HIS A 344 -10.39 15.72 -25.40
N PRO A 345 -10.53 16.99 -25.82
CA PRO A 345 -11.79 17.72 -25.66
C PRO A 345 -12.96 17.15 -26.48
N GLU A 346 -12.66 16.42 -27.56
CA GLU A 346 -13.67 15.80 -28.44
C GLU A 346 -14.11 14.39 -27.99
N GLU A 347 -13.41 13.78 -27.03
CA GLU A 347 -13.69 12.43 -26.52
C GLU A 347 -13.67 12.43 -24.97
N PRO A 348 -14.67 13.06 -24.32
CA PRO A 348 -14.66 13.31 -22.87
C PRO A 348 -14.72 12.04 -22.02
N VAL A 349 -15.08 10.90 -22.62
CA VAL A 349 -15.20 9.59 -21.96
C VAL A 349 -14.11 8.59 -22.37
N LEU A 350 -13.05 9.04 -23.03
CA LEU A 350 -11.92 8.17 -23.38
C LEU A 350 -11.17 7.70 -22.11
N PRO A 351 -10.87 6.39 -21.95
CA PRO A 351 -10.02 5.91 -20.88
C PRO A 351 -8.64 6.56 -20.87
N LEU A 352 -8.16 6.96 -19.68
CA LEU A 352 -6.88 7.64 -19.52
C LEU A 352 -5.80 6.68 -19.03
N GLN A 353 -4.67 6.63 -19.72
CA GLN A 353 -3.53 5.84 -19.26
C GLN A 353 -2.91 6.42 -17.99
N SER A 354 -2.57 5.53 -17.07
CA SER A 354 -2.20 5.88 -15.70
C SER A 354 -0.87 5.23 -15.30
N PRO A 355 0.16 6.01 -14.89
CA PRO A 355 1.43 5.46 -14.42
C PRO A 355 1.28 4.48 -13.25
N ALA A 356 0.32 4.75 -12.38
CA ALA A 356 -0.10 3.84 -11.32
C ALA A 356 -1.61 3.83 -11.17
N LEU A 357 -2.15 2.73 -10.67
CA LEU A 357 -3.54 2.66 -10.23
C LEU A 357 -3.60 2.54 -8.71
N GLY A 358 -4.71 3.06 -8.16
CA GLY A 358 -5.02 2.84 -6.76
C GLY A 358 -5.21 1.36 -6.45
N GLY A 359 -4.99 1.00 -5.18
CA GLY A 359 -5.28 -0.36 -4.71
C GLY A 359 -6.77 -0.61 -4.47
N SER A 360 -7.59 0.43 -4.33
CA SER A 360 -8.94 0.29 -3.75
C SER A 360 -9.94 -0.44 -4.63
N VAL A 361 -9.98 -0.14 -5.92
CA VAL A 361 -10.77 -0.91 -6.89
C VAL A 361 -9.94 -1.08 -8.16
N LEU A 362 -9.74 -2.32 -8.59
CA LEU A 362 -9.07 -2.61 -9.86
C LEU A 362 -9.60 -3.91 -10.47
N ALA A 363 -9.75 -3.93 -11.79
CA ALA A 363 -10.10 -5.10 -12.57
C ALA A 363 -8.92 -5.57 -13.41
N ILE A 364 -8.67 -6.88 -13.41
CA ILE A 364 -7.55 -7.52 -14.12
C ILE A 364 -7.96 -8.92 -14.58
N ASP A 365 -7.53 -9.33 -15.77
CA ASP A 365 -7.69 -10.71 -16.20
C ASP A 365 -6.98 -11.67 -15.23
N ARG A 366 -7.67 -12.75 -14.83
CA ARG A 366 -7.16 -13.69 -13.83
C ARG A 366 -5.88 -14.39 -14.29
N ASN A 367 -5.82 -14.79 -15.56
CA ASN A 367 -4.65 -15.47 -16.12
C ASN A 367 -3.49 -14.48 -16.24
N PHE A 368 -3.78 -13.25 -16.66
CA PHE A 368 -2.77 -12.19 -16.68
C PHE A 368 -2.19 -11.93 -15.29
N PHE A 369 -3.04 -11.71 -14.27
CA PHE A 369 -2.61 -11.52 -12.88
C PHE A 369 -1.68 -12.64 -12.38
N GLN A 370 -1.98 -13.89 -12.71
CA GLN A 370 -1.14 -15.04 -12.38
C GLN A 370 0.17 -15.03 -13.18
N SER A 371 0.11 -14.79 -14.49
CA SER A 371 1.28 -14.80 -15.37
C SER A 371 2.30 -13.73 -15.02
N VAL A 372 1.86 -12.54 -14.58
CA VAL A 372 2.76 -11.49 -14.09
C VAL A 372 3.23 -11.72 -12.65
N GLY A 373 2.85 -12.84 -12.03
CA GLY A 373 3.36 -13.29 -10.73
C GLY A 373 2.64 -12.72 -9.50
N ALA A 374 1.31 -12.51 -9.59
CA ALA A 374 0.42 -12.10 -8.49
C ALA A 374 0.97 -10.92 -7.65
N TYR A 375 0.61 -10.77 -6.37
CA TYR A 375 1.31 -9.84 -5.48
C TYR A 375 2.60 -10.47 -4.93
N ASP A 376 3.58 -9.62 -4.59
CA ASP A 376 4.81 -10.05 -3.93
C ASP A 376 4.50 -10.64 -2.54
N PRO A 377 4.73 -11.94 -2.29
CA PRO A 377 4.43 -12.57 -1.00
C PRO A 377 5.31 -12.04 0.14
N GLY A 378 6.41 -11.36 -0.16
CA GLY A 378 7.25 -10.69 0.83
C GLY A 378 6.73 -9.32 1.27
N MET A 379 5.65 -8.81 0.66
CA MET A 379 4.95 -7.61 1.13
C MET A 379 3.89 -7.99 2.15
N VAL A 380 4.09 -7.54 3.39
CA VAL A 380 3.29 -7.99 4.53
C VAL A 380 2.36 -6.86 5.00
N LEU A 381 1.14 -7.25 5.42
CA LEU A 381 0.06 -6.37 5.86
C LEU A 381 -0.43 -5.37 4.81
N TRP A 382 0.19 -4.20 4.66
CA TRP A 382 -0.38 -3.12 3.86
C TRP A 382 0.69 -2.16 3.34
N GLY A 383 0.50 -1.70 2.10
CA GLY A 383 1.09 -0.51 1.55
C GLY A 383 2.19 -0.78 0.52
N ALA A 384 2.19 0.07 -0.51
CA ALA A 384 3.08 0.05 -1.68
C ALA A 384 2.87 -1.13 -2.64
N GLU A 385 1.99 -2.08 -2.35
CA GLU A 385 1.67 -3.21 -3.23
C GLU A 385 1.03 -2.74 -4.56
N GLN A 386 0.26 -1.65 -4.52
CA GLN A 386 -0.35 -1.05 -5.70
C GLN A 386 0.70 -0.38 -6.61
N ILE A 387 1.73 0.24 -6.02
CA ILE A 387 2.84 0.85 -6.77
C ILE A 387 3.72 -0.25 -7.37
N GLU A 388 4.01 -1.31 -6.60
CA GLU A 388 4.75 -2.48 -7.07
C GLU A 388 4.08 -3.12 -8.28
N LEU A 389 2.77 -3.40 -8.17
CA LEU A 389 1.99 -3.97 -9.27
C LEU A 389 1.98 -3.03 -10.48
N SER A 390 1.86 -1.72 -10.25
CA SER A 390 1.86 -0.72 -11.32
C SER A 390 3.15 -0.70 -12.13
N ILE A 391 4.30 -0.57 -11.46
CA ILE A 391 5.60 -0.57 -12.15
C ILE A 391 5.80 -1.89 -12.89
N ARG A 392 5.43 -3.01 -12.26
CA ARG A 392 5.58 -4.34 -12.84
C ARG A 392 4.73 -4.54 -14.09
N VAL A 393 3.42 -4.27 -14.04
CA VAL A 393 2.52 -4.45 -15.19
C VAL A 393 3.04 -3.69 -16.40
N TRP A 394 3.37 -2.40 -16.21
CA TRP A 394 3.95 -1.57 -17.27
C TRP A 394 5.27 -2.14 -17.79
N SER A 395 6.19 -2.46 -16.89
CA SER A 395 7.53 -2.94 -17.26
C SER A 395 7.48 -4.30 -17.95
N CYS A 396 6.49 -5.13 -17.65
CA CYS A 396 6.37 -6.50 -18.15
C CYS A 396 5.33 -6.64 -19.28
N GLY A 397 4.96 -5.54 -19.95
CA GLY A 397 4.23 -5.57 -21.23
C GLY A 397 2.71 -5.43 -21.14
N GLY A 398 2.15 -5.15 -19.97
CA GLY A 398 0.75 -4.73 -19.83
C GLY A 398 0.59 -3.21 -19.81
N SER A 399 -0.63 -2.74 -19.60
CA SER A 399 -0.94 -1.32 -19.42
C SER A 399 -1.96 -1.07 -18.32
N MET A 400 -2.06 0.17 -17.89
CA MET A 400 -2.95 0.61 -16.83
C MET A 400 -3.78 1.82 -17.22
N GLU A 401 -5.09 1.78 -16.94
CA GLU A 401 -6.05 2.79 -17.38
C GLU A 401 -7.08 3.13 -16.30
N VAL A 402 -7.53 4.39 -16.27
CA VAL A 402 -8.73 4.83 -15.54
C VAL A 402 -9.87 4.95 -16.55
N VAL A 403 -11.00 4.29 -16.27
CA VAL A 403 -12.15 4.21 -17.18
C VAL A 403 -13.24 5.16 -16.70
N PRO A 404 -13.52 6.29 -17.39
CA PRO A 404 -14.35 7.36 -16.85
C PRO A 404 -15.84 7.04 -16.75
N CYS A 405 -16.34 6.09 -17.54
CA CYS A 405 -17.72 5.62 -17.44
C CYS A 405 -17.96 4.63 -16.30
N SER A 406 -16.91 4.18 -15.63
CA SER A 406 -16.98 3.37 -14.42
C SER A 406 -16.70 4.25 -13.20
N ARG A 407 -17.63 4.30 -12.24
CA ARG A 407 -17.47 5.09 -11.01
C ARG A 407 -17.76 4.24 -9.78
N VAL A 408 -16.84 4.29 -8.81
CA VAL A 408 -17.01 3.65 -7.50
C VAL A 408 -16.59 4.63 -6.42
N ALA A 409 -17.45 4.84 -5.44
CA ALA A 409 -17.19 5.69 -4.29
C ALA A 409 -16.43 4.90 -3.22
N HIS A 410 -15.38 5.50 -2.68
CA HIS A 410 -14.57 4.92 -1.61
C HIS A 410 -14.65 5.81 -0.36
N LEU A 411 -14.83 5.18 0.80
CA LEU A 411 -14.81 5.88 2.08
C LEU A 411 -13.41 6.38 2.39
N SER A 412 -13.23 7.70 2.26
CA SER A 412 -12.04 8.36 2.79
C SER A 412 -11.95 8.10 4.30
N LEU A 413 -10.74 7.97 4.84
CA LEU A 413 -10.53 7.75 6.26
C LEU A 413 -9.79 8.97 6.82
N HIS A 414 -10.26 9.51 7.96
CA HIS A 414 -9.58 10.60 8.67
C HIS A 414 -8.16 10.22 9.10
N HIS A 415 -7.99 8.96 9.49
CA HIS A 415 -6.71 8.34 9.79
C HIS A 415 -6.84 6.83 9.61
N ARG A 416 -5.69 6.14 9.57
CA ARG A 416 -5.70 4.68 9.47
C ARG A 416 -6.21 4.07 10.79
N PRO A 417 -7.22 3.19 10.74
CA PRO A 417 -7.80 2.57 11.95
C PRO A 417 -6.85 1.59 12.65
N TYR A 418 -5.82 1.12 11.94
CA TYR A 418 -4.85 0.16 12.47
C TYR A 418 -3.57 0.85 12.88
N ILE A 419 -3.23 0.74 14.17
CA ILE A 419 -1.87 0.95 14.64
C ILE A 419 -1.09 -0.30 14.26
N PHE A 420 -0.28 -0.18 13.20
CA PHE A 420 0.68 -1.22 12.88
C PHE A 420 1.66 -1.33 14.06
N PRO A 421 1.86 -2.52 14.64
CA PRO A 421 2.82 -2.69 15.74
C PRO A 421 4.26 -2.34 15.32
N ASP A 422 4.50 -2.31 14.01
CA ASP A 422 5.79 -2.02 13.41
C ASP A 422 5.61 -0.90 12.35
N GLN A 423 6.01 0.31 12.72
CA GLN A 423 5.94 1.49 11.85
C GLN A 423 6.89 1.38 10.63
N ASP A 424 7.80 0.40 10.63
CA ASP A 424 8.75 0.17 9.56
C ASP A 424 8.23 -0.79 8.49
N MET A 425 7.09 -1.48 8.71
CA MET A 425 6.53 -2.40 7.72
C MET A 425 6.26 -1.75 6.36
N LEU A 426 5.67 -0.55 6.35
CA LEU A 426 5.46 0.18 5.09
C LEU A 426 6.81 0.48 4.40
N ARG A 427 7.84 0.84 5.16
CA ARG A 427 9.18 1.07 4.63
C ARG A 427 9.80 -0.21 4.08
N ARG A 428 9.64 -1.35 4.75
CA ARG A 428 10.07 -2.66 4.22
C ARG A 428 9.41 -2.98 2.89
N ASN A 429 8.10 -2.75 2.75
CA ASN A 429 7.41 -2.94 1.47
C ASN A 429 7.97 -2.00 0.39
N LYS A 430 8.16 -0.72 0.69
CA LYS A 430 8.77 0.27 -0.23
C LYS A 430 10.22 -0.08 -0.60
N ILE A 431 11.01 -0.59 0.33
CA ILE A 431 12.38 -1.10 0.08
C ILE A 431 12.34 -2.22 -0.95
N ARG A 432 11.38 -3.15 -0.86
CA ARG A 432 11.22 -4.22 -1.85
C ARG A 432 10.90 -3.63 -3.24
N VAL A 433 9.99 -2.66 -3.33
CA VAL A 433 9.71 -1.96 -4.61
C VAL A 433 10.99 -1.35 -5.17
N ALA A 434 11.73 -0.63 -4.35
CA ALA A 434 12.94 0.08 -4.76
C ALA A 434 14.04 -0.87 -5.25
N ASP A 435 14.31 -1.95 -4.50
CA ASP A 435 15.36 -2.91 -4.85
C ASP A 435 15.01 -3.79 -6.06
N ILE A 436 13.72 -4.09 -6.28
CA ILE A 436 13.29 -4.96 -7.39
C ILE A 436 13.10 -4.13 -8.69
N TRP A 437 12.44 -2.98 -8.59
CA TRP A 437 11.88 -2.31 -9.75
C TRP A 437 12.55 -0.99 -10.13
N MET A 438 13.22 -0.29 -9.23
CA MET A 438 13.72 1.07 -9.50
C MET A 438 15.17 1.13 -10.04
N ASP A 439 15.83 -0.01 -10.23
CA ASP A 439 17.20 -0.10 -10.77
C ASP A 439 18.16 0.91 -10.10
N ALA A 440 18.92 1.70 -10.86
CA ALA A 440 19.83 2.72 -10.31
C ALA A 440 19.10 3.86 -9.58
N TYR A 441 17.83 4.12 -9.91
CA TYR A 441 17.02 5.19 -9.34
C TYR A 441 16.58 4.92 -7.90
N ARG A 442 16.71 3.70 -7.38
CA ARG A 442 16.46 3.39 -5.97
C ARG A 442 17.29 4.26 -5.00
N LYS A 443 18.46 4.73 -5.44
CA LYS A 443 19.30 5.67 -4.68
C LYS A 443 18.56 6.97 -4.34
N ILE A 444 17.63 7.40 -5.19
CA ILE A 444 16.83 8.62 -5.03
C ILE A 444 15.82 8.43 -3.88
N TYR A 445 15.19 7.25 -3.82
CA TYR A 445 14.31 6.86 -2.71
C TYR A 445 15.06 6.84 -1.37
N TYR A 446 16.19 6.12 -1.31
CA TYR A 446 16.98 6.01 -0.07
C TYR A 446 17.52 7.34 0.45
N ARG A 447 17.79 8.32 -0.43
CA ARG A 447 18.17 9.68 -0.01
C ARG A 447 17.02 10.46 0.63
N ARG A 448 15.77 10.14 0.30
CA ARG A 448 14.55 10.85 0.75
C ARG A 448 13.87 10.18 1.94
N ASP A 449 14.21 8.93 2.23
CA ASP A 449 13.75 8.18 3.39
C ASP A 449 14.96 7.56 4.08
N THR A 450 15.58 8.32 4.99
CA THR A 450 16.82 7.91 5.66
C THR A 450 16.59 6.68 6.55
N LEU A 451 15.38 6.53 7.11
CA LEU A 451 15.00 5.35 7.88
C LEU A 451 14.94 4.11 6.99
N ALA A 452 14.38 4.22 5.77
CA ALA A 452 14.43 3.13 4.81
C ALA A 452 15.88 2.76 4.42
N HIS A 453 16.77 3.74 4.33
CA HIS A 453 18.20 3.49 4.11
C HIS A 453 18.84 2.71 5.25
N PHE A 454 18.56 3.08 6.51
CA PHE A 454 19.08 2.35 7.68
C PHE A 454 18.52 0.93 7.77
N ILE A 455 17.21 0.75 7.56
CA ILE A 455 16.57 -0.57 7.52
C ILE A 455 17.25 -1.44 6.45
N LYS A 456 17.49 -0.90 5.25
CA LYS A 456 18.16 -1.63 4.17
C LYS A 456 19.60 -2.01 4.50
N GLN A 457 20.31 -1.23 5.32
CA GLN A 457 21.66 -1.57 5.77
C GLN A 457 21.65 -2.66 6.86
N SER A 458 20.65 -2.65 7.75
CA SER A 458 20.54 -3.63 8.83
C SER A 458 19.89 -4.95 8.38
N GLU A 459 18.96 -4.87 7.44
CA GLU A 459 18.14 -5.97 6.95
C GLU A 459 18.23 -6.04 5.42
N SER A 460 18.61 -7.20 4.87
CA SER A 460 18.52 -7.43 3.42
C SER A 460 17.32 -8.32 3.14
N PRO A 461 16.18 -7.78 2.66
CA PRO A 461 15.02 -8.61 2.35
C PRO A 461 15.36 -9.59 1.23
N ASN A 462 14.93 -10.85 1.37
CA ASN A 462 15.05 -11.80 0.28
C ASN A 462 14.10 -11.41 -0.87
N ILE A 463 14.68 -11.03 -2.00
CA ILE A 463 13.98 -10.63 -3.23
C ILE A 463 14.36 -11.51 -4.43
N ALA A 464 15.06 -12.63 -4.20
CA ALA A 464 15.62 -13.45 -5.26
C ALA A 464 14.55 -13.96 -6.24
N GLU A 465 13.40 -14.43 -5.72
CA GLU A 465 12.28 -14.90 -6.54
C GLU A 465 11.68 -13.80 -7.41
N ARG A 466 11.52 -12.58 -6.85
CA ARG A 466 10.97 -11.43 -7.59
C ARG A 466 11.93 -10.96 -8.68
N LEU A 467 13.24 -11.00 -8.43
CA LEU A 467 14.25 -10.71 -9.44
C LEU A 467 14.27 -11.80 -10.53
N ARG A 468 14.10 -13.09 -10.18
CA ARG A 468 13.98 -14.18 -11.15
C ARG A 468 12.75 -13.99 -12.04
N LEU A 469 11.61 -13.63 -11.45
CA LEU A 469 10.37 -13.32 -12.17
C LEU A 469 10.56 -12.13 -13.13
N LYS A 470 11.17 -11.02 -12.65
CA LYS A 470 11.46 -9.84 -13.48
C LYS A 470 12.27 -10.21 -14.73
N ARG A 471 13.27 -11.09 -14.56
CA ARG A 471 14.09 -11.60 -15.68
C ARG A 471 13.31 -12.55 -16.59
N SER A 472 12.57 -13.51 -16.04
CA SER A 472 11.84 -14.50 -16.84
C SER A 472 10.75 -13.89 -17.72
N LEU A 473 10.15 -12.78 -17.27
CA LEU A 473 9.16 -12.03 -18.04
C LEU A 473 9.78 -11.05 -19.05
N GLY A 474 11.11 -10.91 -19.08
CA GLY A 474 11.78 -9.95 -19.96
C GLY A 474 11.39 -8.50 -19.71
N CYS A 475 11.13 -8.14 -18.44
CA CYS A 475 10.59 -6.83 -18.11
C CYS A 475 11.60 -5.70 -18.42
N ARG A 476 11.08 -4.60 -18.94
CA ARG A 476 11.82 -3.37 -19.21
C ARG A 476 12.32 -2.75 -17.91
N ASN A 477 13.38 -1.95 -18.02
CA ASN A 477 14.00 -1.29 -16.87
C ASN A 477 13.22 -0.04 -16.43
N PHE A 478 13.53 0.49 -15.25
CA PHE A 478 12.86 1.66 -14.69
C PHE A 478 13.11 2.93 -15.50
N HIS A 479 14.25 3.01 -16.20
CA HIS A 479 14.51 4.13 -17.12
C HIS A 479 13.46 4.17 -18.24
N TRP A 480 13.13 3.02 -18.82
CA TRP A 480 12.06 2.91 -19.80
C TRP A 480 10.70 3.31 -19.20
N PHE A 481 10.39 2.87 -17.98
CA PHE A 481 9.16 3.28 -17.28
C PHE A 481 9.07 4.81 -17.15
N LEU A 482 10.15 5.45 -16.69
CA LEU A 482 10.19 6.91 -16.55
C LEU A 482 10.09 7.64 -17.90
N SER A 483 10.78 7.17 -18.94
CA SER A 483 10.78 7.86 -20.24
C SER A 483 9.51 7.65 -21.06
N THR A 484 8.83 6.52 -20.89
CA THR A 484 7.68 6.12 -21.72
C THR A 484 6.36 6.26 -20.98
N VAL A 485 6.29 5.81 -19.73
CA VAL A 485 5.03 5.74 -18.96
C VAL A 485 4.85 6.98 -18.10
N PHE A 486 5.91 7.46 -17.45
CA PHE A 486 5.82 8.61 -16.54
C PHE A 486 6.88 9.71 -16.78
N PRO A 487 6.95 10.29 -18.00
CA PRO A 487 7.96 11.29 -18.35
C PRO A 487 7.80 12.61 -17.59
N GLN A 488 6.61 12.87 -17.03
CA GLN A 488 6.35 14.06 -16.22
C GLN A 488 6.94 13.96 -14.81
N LEU A 489 7.34 12.76 -14.35
CA LEU A 489 8.00 12.61 -13.06
C LEU A 489 9.42 13.16 -13.14
N TYR A 490 9.61 14.36 -12.59
CA TYR A 490 10.91 15.00 -12.52
C TYR A 490 11.93 14.10 -11.82
N VAL A 491 13.02 13.74 -12.51
CA VAL A 491 14.13 12.95 -11.96
C VAL A 491 15.14 13.90 -11.28
N PRO A 492 15.32 13.80 -9.96
CA PRO A 492 16.25 14.67 -9.25
C PRO A 492 17.71 14.33 -9.57
N GLN A 493 18.50 15.36 -9.90
CA GLN A 493 19.95 15.21 -10.10
C GLN A 493 20.72 15.10 -8.76
N ASP A 494 20.12 15.54 -7.65
CA ASP A 494 20.65 15.45 -6.27
C ASP A 494 22.15 15.78 -6.18
N LYS A 495 22.54 16.94 -6.73
CA LYS A 495 23.92 17.43 -6.68
C LYS A 495 24.33 17.67 -5.22
N PRO A 496 25.50 17.15 -4.78
CA PRO A 496 26.02 17.43 -3.44
C PRO A 496 26.04 18.94 -3.14
N ALA A 497 25.62 19.34 -1.93
CA ALA A 497 25.46 20.72 -1.46
C ALA A 497 24.29 21.55 -2.02
N LEU A 498 23.43 21.00 -2.90
CA LEU A 498 22.25 21.69 -3.45
C LEU A 498 20.90 21.03 -3.09
N SER A 499 20.95 19.97 -2.29
CA SER A 499 19.77 19.24 -1.81
C SER A 499 20.01 18.67 -0.42
N GLY A 500 19.10 18.92 0.52
CA GLY A 500 19.18 18.42 1.90
C GLY A 500 18.23 19.16 2.84
N GLU A 501 18.34 18.89 4.14
CA GLU A 501 17.61 19.67 5.15
C GLU A 501 18.25 21.07 5.27
N LEU A 502 17.43 22.12 5.22
CA LEU A 502 17.91 23.50 5.40
C LEU A 502 17.94 23.82 6.90
N TYR A 503 19.11 23.65 7.50
CA TYR A 503 19.34 23.87 8.93
C TYR A 503 19.55 25.36 9.25
N ASN A 504 18.80 25.85 10.25
CA ASN A 504 18.98 27.18 10.81
C ASN A 504 19.85 27.12 12.08
N VAL A 505 21.06 27.68 11.99
CA VAL A 505 22.04 27.71 13.08
C VAL A 505 21.56 28.52 14.30
N GLY A 506 20.73 29.56 14.09
CA GLY A 506 20.25 30.43 15.15
C GLY A 506 19.10 29.82 15.98
N THR A 507 18.23 29.02 15.36
CA THR A 507 17.09 28.40 16.04
C THR A 507 17.30 26.92 16.37
N GLY A 508 18.30 26.25 15.78
CA GLY A 508 18.49 24.81 15.91
C GLY A 508 17.43 23.97 15.20
N SER A 509 16.68 24.57 14.28
CA SER A 509 15.53 23.98 13.60
C SER A 509 15.72 23.96 12.08
N CYS A 510 14.94 23.13 11.39
CA CYS A 510 15.00 22.98 9.95
C CYS A 510 13.78 23.63 9.29
N ALA A 511 13.96 24.14 8.08
CA ALA A 511 12.81 24.59 7.30
C ALA A 511 11.96 23.38 6.87
N ASP A 512 10.66 23.52 7.03
CA ASP A 512 9.68 22.47 6.84
C ASP A 512 8.51 22.98 6.00
N TYR A 513 8.08 22.19 5.05
CA TYR A 513 6.95 22.50 4.19
C TYR A 513 5.85 21.48 4.48
N PRO A 514 4.79 21.86 5.23
CA PRO A 514 3.75 20.91 5.61
C PRO A 514 3.05 20.35 4.36
N ARG A 515 3.02 19.03 4.23
CA ARG A 515 2.30 18.35 3.16
C ARG A 515 0.80 18.64 3.27
N GLY A 516 0.21 19.23 2.23
CA GLY A 516 -1.23 19.50 2.15
C GLY A 516 -1.59 20.78 1.37
N GLU A 517 -0.68 21.75 1.32
CA GLU A 517 -0.87 23.00 0.56
C GLU A 517 0.03 22.99 -0.69
N GLN A 518 -0.38 22.26 -1.72
CA GLN A 518 0.24 22.29 -3.06
C GLN A 518 -0.13 23.60 -3.79
N GLN A 519 0.25 24.75 -3.24
CA GLN A 519 0.24 26.00 -3.99
C GLN A 519 1.67 26.45 -4.22
N GLN A 520 2.01 26.72 -5.49
CA GLN A 520 3.23 27.48 -5.81
C GLN A 520 3.25 28.77 -4.98
N GLY A 521 4.32 28.96 -4.18
CA GLY A 521 4.46 30.14 -3.32
C GLY A 521 3.95 29.99 -1.89
N GLY A 522 3.63 28.78 -1.43
CA GLY A 522 3.27 28.53 -0.02
C GLY A 522 4.39 28.89 0.96
N VAL A 523 4.00 29.19 2.21
CA VAL A 523 4.92 29.64 3.26
C VAL A 523 5.68 28.45 3.84
N MET A 524 7.02 28.49 3.80
CA MET A 524 7.86 27.54 4.54
C MET A 524 7.84 27.85 6.03
N ASN A 525 7.56 26.82 6.83
CA ASN A 525 7.61 26.85 8.28
C ASN A 525 8.99 26.44 8.80
N ILE A 526 9.19 26.55 10.11
CA ILE A 526 10.37 26.04 10.81
C ILE A 526 9.91 25.00 11.81
N ALA A 527 10.50 23.80 11.78
CA ALA A 527 10.19 22.71 12.69
C ALA A 527 11.48 22.04 13.21
N PRO A 528 11.43 21.25 14.29
CA PRO A 528 12.57 20.44 14.70
C PRO A 528 13.09 19.62 13.52
N CYS A 529 14.41 19.57 13.35
CA CYS A 529 15.03 18.80 12.28
C CYS A 529 14.70 17.32 12.44
N SER A 530 14.05 16.77 11.42
CA SER A 530 13.57 15.39 11.47
C SER A 530 14.70 14.38 11.36
N GLY A 531 15.75 14.69 10.57
CA GLY A 531 16.78 13.72 10.19
C GLY A 531 16.24 12.54 9.36
N THR A 532 14.95 12.56 9.00
CA THR A 532 14.23 11.48 8.31
C THR A 532 14.23 11.63 6.78
N GLY A 533 14.74 12.76 6.27
CA GLY A 533 14.62 13.15 4.88
C GLY A 533 13.24 13.72 4.50
N GLY A 534 12.40 14.01 5.50
CA GLY A 534 11.07 14.63 5.32
C GLY A 534 11.09 16.11 5.00
N GLN A 535 12.16 16.80 5.40
CA GLN A 535 12.32 18.25 5.30
C GLN A 535 13.38 18.60 4.25
N VAL A 536 13.30 18.01 3.06
CA VAL A 536 14.31 18.21 2.01
C VAL A 536 13.96 19.41 1.15
N ILE A 537 14.84 20.40 1.15
CA ILE A 537 14.75 21.59 0.30
C ILE A 537 15.79 21.48 -0.81
N ARG A 538 15.43 22.00 -2.00
CA ARG A 538 16.33 22.08 -3.15
C ARG A 538 16.48 23.51 -3.62
N THR A 539 17.68 23.84 -4.07
CA THR A 539 18.00 25.14 -4.62
C THR A 539 18.72 25.03 -5.96
N SER A 540 18.46 25.99 -6.85
CA SER A 540 19.14 26.09 -8.14
C SER A 540 20.59 26.58 -8.02
N SER A 541 20.93 27.19 -6.88
CA SER A 541 22.28 27.67 -6.54
C SER A 541 22.53 27.49 -5.04
N VAL A 542 23.80 27.53 -4.62
CA VAL A 542 24.16 27.48 -3.18
C VAL A 542 23.49 28.68 -2.49
N ILE A 543 22.60 28.42 -1.53
CA ILE A 543 21.98 29.49 -0.73
C ILE A 543 23.10 30.18 0.05
N ARG A 544 23.43 31.42 -0.34
CA ARG A 544 24.40 32.25 0.38
C ARG A 544 23.75 33.03 1.53
N GLU A 545 22.49 33.40 1.37
CA GLU A 545 21.69 34.08 2.40
C GLU A 545 20.22 33.67 2.31
N ALA A 546 19.65 33.22 3.42
CA ALA A 546 18.20 33.07 3.60
C ALA A 546 17.77 34.07 4.68
N LYS A 547 16.91 35.04 4.33
CA LYS A 547 16.39 35.99 5.32
C LYS A 547 15.23 35.35 6.08
N LEU A 548 15.44 35.20 7.38
CA LEU A 548 14.41 34.81 8.34
C LEU A 548 13.81 36.07 8.95
N THR A 549 12.53 36.31 8.69
CA THR A 549 11.76 37.36 9.37
C THR A 549 10.57 36.69 10.04
N HIS A 550 10.50 36.81 11.38
CA HIS A 550 9.38 36.33 12.21
C HIS A 550 8.74 35.00 11.77
N SER A 551 9.43 33.89 12.08
CA SER A 551 8.93 32.53 11.85
C SER A 551 8.72 32.15 10.38
N LYS A 552 9.22 32.96 9.43
CA LYS A 552 9.07 32.75 7.98
C LYS A 552 10.42 32.80 7.28
N VAL A 553 10.63 31.89 6.34
CA VAL A 553 11.80 31.88 5.43
C VAL A 553 11.33 32.37 4.06
N THR A 554 11.83 33.52 3.60
CA THR A 554 11.66 33.95 2.22
C THR A 554 12.99 33.74 1.48
N CYS A 555 13.02 32.76 0.59
CA CYS A 555 14.12 32.58 -0.35
C CYS A 555 13.61 32.84 -1.76
N GLY A 556 14.19 33.85 -2.43
CA GLY A 556 14.04 33.98 -3.87
C GLY A 556 14.67 32.76 -4.53
N SER A 557 13.88 32.00 -5.29
CA SER A 557 14.31 30.82 -6.06
C SER A 557 14.43 29.48 -5.32
N VAL A 558 13.62 29.23 -4.28
CA VAL A 558 13.49 27.88 -3.68
C VAL A 558 12.19 27.23 -4.14
N VAL A 559 12.31 26.04 -4.74
CA VAL A 559 11.17 25.19 -5.09
C VAL A 559 11.11 24.07 -4.06
N ALA A 560 10.10 24.11 -3.19
CA ALA A 560 9.72 22.94 -2.39
C ALA A 560 9.01 21.94 -3.31
N LEU A 561 9.36 20.66 -3.24
CA LEU A 561 8.75 19.57 -4.01
C LEU A 561 8.06 18.59 -3.08
#